data_AF-A0A2D7TAE5-F1
#
_entry.id   AF-A0A2D7TAE5-F1
#
_cell.length_a   1.000
_cell.length_b   1.000
_cell.length_c   1.000
_cell.angle_alpha   90.00
_cell.angle_beta   90.00
_cell.angle_gamma   90.00
#
_symmetry.space_group_name_H-M   'P 1'
#
loop_
_entity.id
_entity.type
_entity.pdbx_description
1 polymer ?
#
loop_
_entity_poly.entity_id
_entity_poly.type
_entity_poly.pdbx_seq_one_letter_code
_entity_poly.pdbx_strand_id
1 'polypeptide(L)'
;MPIFINKEVKDKTKKFWFGLGVPIVIGFGWTFVVVGIIVNMPRNFEEYLVNNENIFVNLFLVIMMNLGHLVIWPILAWWLMSRANTIDDLYYKKGAWMSMKLYMAWIAIIVVYVIIILIFTGGRGM
;
A
#
# COMPACT_ATOMS: atom_id res chain seq x y z
N MET A 1 6.05 -20.62 32.13
CA MET A 1 6.15 -19.23 32.59
C MET A 1 5.24 -18.37 31.73
N PRO A 2 4.10 -17.88 32.23
CA PRO A 2 3.38 -16.84 31.52
C PRO A 2 4.27 -15.59 31.60
N ILE A 3 4.80 -15.17 30.46
CA ILE A 3 5.54 -13.92 30.36
C ILE A 3 4.54 -12.84 30.75
N PHE A 4 4.66 -12.32 31.97
CA PHE A 4 3.96 -11.13 32.42
C PHE A 4 4.52 -9.96 31.59
N ILE A 5 4.06 -9.84 30.34
CA ILE A 5 4.27 -8.64 29.56
C ILE A 5 3.57 -7.55 30.37
N ASN A 6 4.38 -6.66 30.97
CA ASN A 6 3.90 -5.48 31.64
C ASN A 6 2.83 -4.81 30.74
N LYS A 7 1.63 -4.59 31.28
CA LYS A 7 0.49 -4.03 30.53
C LYS A 7 0.88 -2.76 29.77
N GLU A 8 1.80 -1.99 30.32
CA GLU A 8 2.34 -0.78 29.71
C GLU A 8 3.15 -1.06 28.43
N VAL A 9 4.04 -2.07 28.45
CA VAL A 9 4.83 -2.48 27.28
C VAL A 9 3.91 -3.02 26.18
N LYS A 10 2.86 -3.76 26.58
CA LYS A 10 1.85 -4.26 25.64
C LYS A 10 1.10 -3.11 24.96
N ASP A 11 0.67 -2.10 25.71
CA ASP A 11 -0.05 -0.94 25.16
C ASP A 11 0.83 -0.12 24.20
N LYS A 12 2.07 0.18 24.63
CA LYS A 12 3.06 0.87 23.80
C LYS A 12 3.31 0.16 22.47
N THR A 13 3.51 -1.16 22.54
CA THR A 13 3.72 -2.01 21.36
C THR A 13 2.49 -2.02 20.46
N LYS A 14 1.29 -2.16 21.02
CA LYS A 14 0.02 -2.13 20.27
C LYS A 14 -0.14 -0.80 19.52
N LYS A 15 0.11 0.32 20.16
CA LYS A 15 0.02 1.66 19.56
C LYS A 15 1.02 1.82 18.42
N PHE A 16 2.25 1.37 18.61
CA PHE A 16 3.25 1.36 17.53
C PHE A 16 2.76 0.55 16.31
N TRP A 17 2.30 -0.69 16.53
CA TRP A 17 1.77 -1.53 15.45
C TRP A 17 0.51 -0.97 14.80
N PHE A 18 -0.32 -0.26 15.56
CA PHE A 18 -1.49 0.41 15.00
C PHE A 18 -1.06 1.55 14.06
N GLY A 19 -0.09 2.38 14.47
CA GLY A 19 0.45 3.45 13.61
C GLY A 19 1.18 2.92 12.39
N LEU A 20 1.88 1.79 12.53
CA LEU A 20 2.63 1.15 11.46
C LEU A 20 1.74 0.39 10.48
N GLY A 21 0.97 -0.56 11.00
CA GLY A 21 0.30 -1.61 10.25
C GLY A 21 -1.02 -1.17 9.62
N VAL A 22 -1.78 -0.27 10.25
CA VAL A 22 -3.07 0.16 9.71
C VAL A 22 -2.94 0.78 8.31
N PRO A 23 -2.03 1.74 8.06
CA PRO A 23 -1.84 2.29 6.71
C PRO A 23 -1.43 1.24 5.68
N ILE A 24 -0.57 0.29 6.07
CA ILE A 24 -0.07 -0.78 5.20
C ILE A 24 -1.21 -1.72 4.81
N VAL A 25 -1.94 -2.22 5.81
CA VAL A 25 -3.03 -3.18 5.61
C VAL A 25 -4.16 -2.56 4.81
N ILE A 26 -4.52 -1.30 5.06
CA ILE A 26 -5.57 -0.64 4.29
C ILE A 26 -5.09 -0.35 2.86
N GLY A 27 -3.88 0.18 2.69
CA GLY A 27 -3.34 0.49 1.37
C GLY A 27 -3.19 -0.74 0.48
N PHE A 28 -2.48 -1.77 0.94
CA PHE A 28 -2.35 -3.02 0.19
C PHE A 28 -3.65 -3.82 0.16
N GLY A 29 -4.44 -3.82 1.23
CA GLY A 29 -5.73 -4.50 1.28
C GLY A 29 -6.66 -3.99 0.19
N TRP A 30 -6.71 -2.67 -0.02
CA TRP A 30 -7.44 -2.09 -1.15
C TRP A 30 -6.91 -2.59 -2.50
N THR A 31 -5.60 -2.53 -2.72
CA THR A 31 -4.98 -3.05 -3.95
C THR A 31 -5.33 -4.53 -4.17
N PHE A 32 -5.23 -5.38 -3.15
CA PHE A 32 -5.54 -6.81 -3.25
C PHE A 32 -7.02 -7.09 -3.51
N VAL A 33 -7.93 -6.32 -2.92
CA VAL A 33 -9.37 -6.44 -3.21
C VAL A 33 -9.63 -6.14 -4.68
N VAL A 34 -9.05 -5.06 -5.21
CA VAL A 34 -9.21 -4.70 -6.63
C VAL A 34 -8.58 -5.74 -7.56
N VAL A 35 -7.39 -6.25 -7.23
CA VAL A 35 -6.76 -7.35 -7.98
C VAL A 35 -7.65 -8.60 -7.96
N GLY A 36 -8.25 -8.94 -6.81
CA GLY A 36 -9.18 -10.05 -6.69
C GLY A 36 -10.39 -9.88 -7.61
N ILE A 37 -10.95 -8.67 -7.70
CA ILE A 37 -12.03 -8.36 -8.64
C ILE A 37 -11.58 -8.57 -10.09
N ILE A 38 -10.40 -8.05 -10.44
CA ILE A 38 -9.85 -8.14 -11.79
C ILE A 38 -9.62 -9.60 -12.22
N VAL A 39 -8.98 -10.40 -11.37
CA VAL A 39 -8.61 -11.79 -11.68
C VAL A 39 -9.83 -12.71 -11.80
N ASN A 40 -10.91 -12.40 -11.08
CA ASN A 40 -12.15 -13.19 -11.14
C ASN A 40 -13.13 -12.71 -12.22
N MET A 41 -12.75 -11.75 -13.08
CA MET A 41 -13.59 -11.41 -14.21
C MET A 41 -13.63 -12.55 -15.24
N PRO A 42 -14.81 -12.91 -15.76
CA PRO A 42 -15.01 -14.09 -16.62
C PRO A 42 -14.43 -13.97 -18.04
N ARG A 43 -13.64 -12.94 -18.34
CA ARG A 43 -13.00 -12.71 -19.64
C ARG A 43 -11.51 -12.58 -19.44
N ASN A 44 -10.72 -13.21 -20.32
CA ASN A 44 -9.26 -13.14 -20.28
C ASN A 44 -8.80 -11.68 -20.17
N PHE A 45 -7.97 -11.38 -19.18
CA PHE A 45 -7.49 -10.01 -18.91
C PHE A 45 -6.87 -9.34 -20.16
N GLU A 46 -6.24 -10.12 -21.04
CA GLU A 46 -5.76 -9.67 -22.37
C GLU A 46 -6.90 -9.22 -23.30
N GLU A 47 -7.98 -9.98 -23.37
CA GLU A 47 -9.13 -9.67 -24.23
C GLU A 47 -9.92 -8.46 -23.71
N TYR A 48 -9.86 -8.23 -22.39
CA TYR A 48 -10.45 -7.08 -21.73
C TYR A 48 -9.64 -5.80 -21.97
N LEU A 49 -8.31 -5.87 -22.04
CA LEU A 49 -7.44 -4.73 -22.38
C LEU A 49 -7.52 -4.32 -23.87
N VAL A 50 -7.83 -5.27 -24.76
CA VAL A 50 -7.84 -5.07 -26.22
C VAL A 50 -9.22 -4.70 -26.77
N ASN A 51 -10.32 -5.12 -26.13
CA ASN A 51 -11.67 -4.75 -26.58
C ASN A 51 -12.11 -3.36 -26.08
N ASN A 52 -12.33 -2.44 -27.01
CA ASN A 52 -12.70 -1.03 -26.79
C ASN A 52 -14.00 -0.81 -25.99
N GLU A 53 -14.86 -1.82 -25.88
CA GLU A 53 -16.23 -1.66 -25.33
C GLU A 53 -16.24 -1.30 -23.84
N ASN A 54 -15.19 -1.63 -23.08
CA ASN A 54 -15.11 -1.38 -21.63
C ASN A 54 -13.85 -0.63 -21.18
N ILE A 55 -13.21 0.12 -22.07
CA ILE A 55 -11.92 0.80 -21.79
C ILE A 55 -11.97 1.67 -20.52
N PHE A 56 -13.10 2.33 -20.26
CA PHE A 56 -13.30 3.15 -19.06
C PHE A 56 -13.31 2.33 -17.76
N VAL A 57 -13.96 1.16 -17.77
CA VAL A 57 -14.02 0.26 -16.61
C VAL A 57 -12.63 -0.27 -16.29
N ASN A 58 -11.85 -0.60 -17.31
CA ASN A 58 -10.48 -1.08 -17.14
C ASN A 58 -9.56 -0.02 -16.57
N LEU A 59 -9.60 1.17 -17.18
CA LEU A 59 -8.80 2.29 -16.72
C LEU A 59 -9.15 2.63 -15.26
N PHE A 60 -10.44 2.62 -14.93
CA PHE A 60 -10.91 2.81 -13.57
C PHE A 60 -10.35 1.75 -12.61
N LEU A 61 -10.43 0.46 -12.93
CA LEU A 61 -9.92 -0.61 -12.08
C LEU A 61 -8.40 -0.57 -11.92
N VAL A 62 -7.66 -0.27 -12.99
CA VAL A 62 -6.20 -0.11 -12.92
C VAL A 62 -5.83 1.09 -12.05
N ILE A 63 -6.54 2.21 -12.16
CA ILE A 63 -6.35 3.36 -11.27
C ILE A 63 -6.64 2.96 -9.82
N MET A 64 -7.78 2.31 -9.57
CA MET A 64 -8.17 1.87 -8.23
C MET A 64 -7.16 0.91 -7.62
N MET A 65 -6.62 -0.03 -8.40
CA MET A 65 -5.58 -0.95 -7.98
C MET A 65 -4.35 -0.21 -7.46
N ASN A 66 -3.92 0.84 -8.18
CA ASN A 66 -2.74 1.62 -7.84
C ASN A 66 -2.98 2.64 -6.70
N LEU A 67 -4.21 3.15 -6.55
CA LEU A 67 -4.55 4.12 -5.51
C LEU A 67 -4.29 3.60 -4.09
N GLY A 68 -4.47 2.30 -3.84
CA GLY A 68 -4.30 1.70 -2.51
C GLY A 68 -2.91 1.95 -1.92
N HIS A 69 -1.89 1.37 -2.53
CA HIS A 69 -0.53 1.47 -2.03
C HIS A 69 0.16 2.80 -2.36
N LEU A 70 -0.23 3.51 -3.42
CA LEU A 70 0.40 4.80 -3.80
C LEU A 70 -0.21 6.02 -3.11
N VAL A 71 -1.51 5.98 -2.78
CA VAL A 71 -2.23 7.17 -2.30
C VAL A 71 -2.83 6.91 -0.92
N ILE A 72 -3.61 5.84 -0.75
CA ILE A 72 -4.30 5.57 0.51
C ILE A 72 -3.30 5.31 1.64
N TRP A 73 -2.25 4.52 1.39
CA TRP A 73 -1.21 4.25 2.39
C TRP A 73 -0.54 5.54 2.92
N PRO A 74 0.14 6.38 2.11
CA PRO A 74 0.83 7.56 2.64
C PRO A 74 -0.13 8.59 3.26
N ILE A 75 -1.36 8.73 2.74
CA ILE A 75 -2.36 9.62 3.33
C ILE A 75 -2.77 9.14 4.72
N LEU A 76 -3.05 7.84 4.88
CA LEU A 76 -3.38 7.28 6.19
C LEU A 76 -2.23 7.38 7.16
N ALA A 77 -1.00 7.06 6.73
CA ALA A 77 0.17 7.18 7.58
C ALA A 77 0.41 8.63 8.02
N TRP A 78 0.25 9.59 7.12
CA TRP A 78 0.29 11.02 7.43
C TRP A 78 -0.79 11.43 8.43
N TRP A 79 -2.05 11.05 8.17
CA TRP A 79 -3.17 11.36 9.07
C TRP A 79 -2.96 10.77 10.47
N LEU A 80 -2.46 9.53 10.56
CA LEU A 80 -2.12 8.92 11.85
C LEU A 80 -0.97 9.64 12.55
N MET A 81 0.03 10.12 11.80
CA MET A 81 1.10 10.93 12.37
C MET A 81 0.60 12.27 12.91
N SER A 82 -0.26 12.98 12.16
CA SER A 82 -0.90 14.22 12.61
C SER A 82 -1.72 13.98 13.88
N ARG A 83 -2.53 12.91 13.90
CA ARG A 83 -3.34 12.55 15.07
C ARG A 83 -2.47 12.21 16.29
N ALA A 84 -1.36 11.48 16.08
CA ALA A 84 -0.42 11.14 17.14
C ALA A 84 0.24 12.37 17.76
N ASN A 85 0.51 13.41 16.96
CA ASN A 85 1.01 14.70 17.48
C ASN A 85 -0.05 15.41 18.34
N THR A 86 -1.33 15.36 17.96
CA THR A 86 -2.41 15.98 18.74
C THR A 86 -2.62 15.32 20.10
N ILE A 87 -2.44 14.00 20.20
CA ILE A 87 -2.64 13.24 21.45
C ILE A 87 -1.34 13.01 22.24
N ASP A 88 -0.23 13.58 21.78
CA ASP A 88 1.13 13.43 22.34
C ASP A 88 1.55 11.96 22.58
N ASP A 89 1.14 11.04 21.69
CA ASP A 89 1.49 9.62 21.80
C ASP A 89 2.74 9.29 20.96
N LEU A 90 3.88 9.25 21.64
CA LEU A 90 5.18 9.00 21.01
C LEU A 90 5.25 7.65 20.29
N TYR A 91 4.65 6.59 20.82
CA TYR A 91 4.75 5.25 20.23
C TYR A 91 3.90 5.16 18.97
N TYR A 92 2.73 5.78 19.01
CA TYR A 92 1.86 5.90 17.85
C TYR A 92 2.51 6.71 16.72
N LYS A 93 3.13 7.85 17.07
CA LYS A 93 3.91 8.69 16.15
C LYS A 93 5.07 7.92 15.52
N LYS A 94 5.84 7.18 16.32
CA LYS A 94 6.96 6.34 15.83
C LYS A 94 6.46 5.27 14.85
N GLY A 95 5.32 4.64 15.13
CA GLY A 95 4.68 3.67 14.24
C GLY A 95 4.30 4.28 12.90
N ALA A 96 3.58 5.41 12.92
CA ALA A 96 3.18 6.12 11.71
C ALA A 96 4.38 6.60 10.88
N TRP A 97 5.42 7.12 11.54
CA TRP A 97 6.65 7.53 10.86
C TRP A 97 7.41 6.37 10.23
N MET A 98 7.46 5.21 10.91
CA MET A 98 8.02 3.99 10.34
C MET A 98 7.21 3.51 9.12
N SER A 99 5.88 3.65 9.15
CA SER A 99 5.02 3.36 8.01
C SER A 99 5.37 4.24 6.79
N MET A 100 5.59 5.55 7.00
CA MET A 100 6.05 6.45 5.94
C MET A 100 7.43 6.08 5.40
N LYS A 101 8.36 5.61 6.25
CA LYS A 101 9.66 5.12 5.77
C LYS A 101 9.52 3.88 4.88
N LEU A 102 8.68 2.93 5.29
CA LEU A 102 8.41 1.74 4.48
C LEU A 102 7.75 2.11 3.16
N TYR A 103 6.86 3.11 3.15
CA TYR A 103 6.30 3.66 1.92
C TYR A 103 7.39 4.23 0.99
N MET A 104 8.34 5.01 1.52
CA MET A 104 9.46 5.51 0.69
C MET A 104 10.32 4.38 0.11
N ALA A 105 10.61 3.34 0.91
CA ALA A 105 11.30 2.15 0.43
C ALA A 105 10.51 1.42 -0.66
N TRP A 106 9.18 1.33 -0.50
CA TRP A 106 8.29 0.74 -1.49
C TRP A 106 8.29 1.51 -2.82
N ILE A 107 8.24 2.84 -2.77
CA ILE A 107 8.37 3.68 -3.97
C ILE A 107 9.71 3.46 -4.67
N ALA A 108 10.81 3.36 -3.92
CA ALA A 108 12.12 3.06 -4.50
C ALA A 108 12.12 1.71 -5.24
N ILE A 109 11.49 0.67 -4.67
CA ILE A 109 11.34 -0.64 -5.32
C ILE A 109 10.55 -0.51 -6.63
N ILE A 110 9.44 0.23 -6.64
CA ILE A 110 8.62 0.45 -7.84
C ILE A 110 9.44 1.15 -8.92
N VAL A 111 10.15 2.23 -8.57
CA VAL A 111 10.97 2.99 -9.53
C VAL A 111 12.06 2.11 -10.15
N VAL A 112 12.77 1.34 -9.31
CA VAL A 112 13.80 0.40 -9.79
C VAL A 112 13.19 -0.65 -10.72
N TYR A 113 12.03 -1.22 -10.37
CA TYR A 113 11.33 -2.19 -11.20
C TYR A 113 10.95 -1.62 -12.58
N VAL A 114 10.42 -0.39 -12.61
CA VAL A 114 10.08 0.29 -13.86
C VAL A 114 11.32 0.54 -14.72
N ILE A 115 12.42 1.00 -14.13
CA ILE A 115 13.70 1.20 -14.85
C ILE A 115 14.20 -0.12 -15.44
N ILE A 116 14.17 -1.20 -14.66
CA ILE A 116 14.55 -2.54 -15.11
C ILE A 116 13.71 -2.95 -16.33
N ILE A 117 12.38 -2.85 -16.23
CA ILE A 117 11.50 -3.18 -17.36
C ILE A 117 11.89 -2.39 -18.60
N LEU A 118 12.04 -1.06 -18.49
CA LEU A 118 12.36 -0.20 -19.62
C LEU A 118 13.69 -0.58 -20.30
N ILE A 119 14.70 -0.97 -19.54
CA ILE A 119 15.99 -1.44 -20.08
C ILE A 119 15.80 -2.75 -20.84
N PHE A 120 15.09 -3.72 -20.26
CA PHE A 120 14.95 -5.06 -20.85
C PHE A 120 13.92 -5.15 -21.99
N THR A 121 12.91 -4.29 -22.02
CA THR A 121 11.91 -4.23 -23.11
C THR A 121 12.29 -3.22 -24.18
N GLY A 122 12.92 -2.10 -23.82
CA GLY A 122 13.43 -1.10 -24.78
C GLY A 122 14.57 -1.62 -25.65
N GLY A 123 15.34 -2.62 -25.18
CA GLY A 123 16.40 -3.26 -25.96
C GLY A 123 15.93 -4.33 -26.97
N ARG A 124 14.64 -4.67 -27.00
CA ARG A 124 14.07 -5.67 -27.95
C ARG A 124 13.40 -5.04 -29.18
N GLY A 125 13.53 -3.73 -29.35
CA GLY A 125 12.91 -2.94 -30.42
C GLY A 125 13.90 -2.29 -31.41
N MET A 126 15.14 -2.77 -31.49
CA MET A 126 16.12 -2.40 -32.53
C MET A 126 16.62 -3.63 -33.27
#